data_AF-A0A0C9RZ86-F1
#
_entry.id   AF-A0A0C9RZ86-F1
#
_cell.length_a   1.000
_cell.length_b   1.000
_cell.length_c   1.000
_cell.angle_alpha   90.00
_cell.angle_beta   90.00
_cell.angle_gamma   90.00
#
_symmetry.space_group_name_H-M   'P 1'
#
loop_
_entity.id
_entity.type
_entity.pdbx_description
1 polymer ?
#
loop_
_entity_poly.entity_id
_entity_poly.type
_entity_poly.pdbx_seq_one_letter_code
_entity_poly.pdbx_strand_id
1 'polypeptide(L)'
;KIPVFTARCTEHGLFDQLQCMLGNQADCACVNPIAGNPNTEVETVKVKDIKEGYPSCFDPKIHMPGSFLTDCEFMRGIASGSQLEKKPLFNNPICQPDGMFHRVQIMGSKKICVDPSGIQIDNYAADVDSLEASVMHCNCARTVWLLSQNRVSELPKCCSYGNFERWQHRRSQYYCVDENGDQVGLEEDTLEKLSCYKNSNGQPCPFLY
;
A
#
# COMPACT_ATOMS: atom_id res chain seq x y z
N LYS A 1 25.13 14.78 -2.18
CA LYS A 1 23.84 14.81 -1.46
C LYS A 1 23.71 13.50 -0.74
N ILE A 2 23.65 13.54 0.59
CA ILE A 2 23.61 12.38 1.48
C ILE A 2 22.27 11.67 1.25
N PRO A 3 22.23 10.39 0.85
CA PRO A 3 20.96 9.70 0.77
C PRO A 3 20.50 9.41 2.21
N VAL A 4 19.28 9.83 2.51
CA VAL A 4 18.62 9.56 3.79
C VAL A 4 18.57 8.04 3.97
N PHE A 5 19.15 7.57 5.07
CA PHE A 5 19.04 6.19 5.54
C PHE A 5 17.64 6.03 6.15
N THR A 6 16.68 5.56 5.36
CA THR A 6 15.38 5.19 5.91
C THR A 6 15.46 3.70 6.23
N ALA A 7 15.43 3.37 7.52
CA ALA A 7 15.28 1.98 7.95
C ALA A 7 14.01 1.38 7.33
N ARG A 8 14.10 0.13 6.86
CA ARG A 8 12.91 -0.55 6.34
C ARG A 8 12.03 -0.99 7.49
N CYS A 9 10.74 -0.71 7.37
CA CYS A 9 9.74 -1.22 8.29
C CYS A 9 8.91 -2.32 7.63
N THR A 10 8.34 -3.19 8.45
CA THR A 10 7.26 -4.10 8.04
C THR A 10 5.94 -3.34 7.91
N GLU A 11 4.94 -3.97 7.32
CA GLU A 11 3.58 -3.41 7.20
C GLU A 11 2.91 -3.11 8.56
N HIS A 12 3.42 -3.69 9.65
CA HIS A 12 2.94 -3.45 11.02
C HIS A 12 3.70 -2.31 11.73
N GLY A 13 4.62 -1.63 11.05
CA GLY A 13 5.42 -0.54 11.61
C GLY A 13 6.55 -0.99 12.52
N LEU A 14 6.88 -2.29 12.54
CA LEU A 14 8.09 -2.80 13.18
C LEU A 14 9.28 -2.67 12.23
N PHE A 15 10.51 -2.70 12.73
CA PHE A 15 11.68 -2.80 11.87
C PHE A 15 11.68 -4.15 11.15
N ASP A 16 11.98 -4.13 9.85
CA ASP A 16 12.45 -5.33 9.16
C ASP A 16 13.71 -5.81 9.90
N GLN A 17 13.69 -7.07 10.34
CA GLN A 17 14.80 -7.61 11.11
C GLN A 17 16.08 -7.71 10.29
N LEU A 18 16.01 -7.73 8.96
CA LEU A 18 17.18 -7.57 8.10
C LEU A 18 17.28 -6.10 7.67
N GLN A 19 18.39 -5.44 7.98
CA GLN A 19 18.64 -4.06 7.52
C GLN A 19 19.93 -4.01 6.74
N CYS A 20 19.88 -3.53 5.50
CA CYS A 20 21.06 -3.35 4.66
C CYS A 20 21.36 -1.88 4.38
N MET A 21 22.65 -1.55 4.28
CA MET A 21 23.09 -0.28 3.71
C MET A 21 22.77 -0.18 2.21
N LEU A 22 23.01 0.98 1.59
CA LEU A 22 22.79 1.16 0.16
C LEU A 22 23.93 0.58 -0.69
N GLY A 23 23.55 -0.10 -1.77
CA GLY A 23 24.45 -0.54 -2.84
C GLY A 23 24.67 -2.05 -2.91
N ASN A 24 25.20 -2.51 -4.04
CA ASN A 24 25.33 -3.94 -4.37
C ASN A 24 26.38 -4.69 -3.53
N GLN A 25 27.15 -3.98 -2.71
CA GLN A 25 28.13 -4.54 -1.76
C GLN A 25 27.83 -4.13 -0.32
N ALA A 26 26.60 -3.68 -0.07
CA ALA A 26 26.15 -3.24 1.24
C ALA A 26 26.33 -4.34 2.28
N ASP A 27 26.71 -3.91 3.48
CA ASP A 27 26.59 -4.75 4.67
C ASP A 27 25.16 -4.71 5.16
N CYS A 28 24.71 -5.87 5.62
CA CYS A 28 23.42 -6.12 6.23
C CYS A 28 23.63 -6.63 7.65
N ALA A 29 22.75 -6.21 8.56
CA ALA A 29 22.75 -6.65 9.93
C ALA A 29 21.35 -7.15 10.31
N CYS A 30 21.31 -8.13 11.21
CA CYS A 30 20.08 -8.44 11.91
C CYS A 30 19.83 -7.40 12.99
N VAL A 31 18.62 -6.86 13.09
CA VAL A 31 18.23 -5.85 14.09
C VAL A 31 17.06 -6.33 14.94
N ASN A 32 16.92 -5.72 16.11
CA ASN A 32 15.74 -5.90 16.94
C ASN A 32 14.49 -5.32 16.23
N PRO A 33 13.38 -6.06 16.12
CA PRO A 33 12.20 -5.61 15.38
C PRO A 33 11.47 -4.41 16.02
N ILE A 34 11.68 -4.16 17.31
CA ILE A 34 11.03 -3.06 18.05
C ILE A 34 11.96 -1.85 18.13
N ALA A 35 13.21 -2.06 18.57
CA ALA A 35 14.14 -0.98 18.85
C ALA A 35 15.06 -0.62 17.67
N GLY A 36 15.16 -1.48 16.65
CA GLY A 36 16.01 -1.26 15.47
C GLY A 36 17.51 -1.35 15.72
N ASN A 37 17.95 -1.64 16.95
CA ASN A 37 19.36 -1.81 17.26
C ASN A 37 19.90 -3.13 16.67
N PRO A 38 21.15 -3.15 16.16
CA PRO A 38 21.78 -4.37 15.69
C PRO A 38 21.83 -5.46 16.77
N ASN A 39 21.57 -6.70 16.37
CA ASN A 39 21.85 -7.88 17.16
C ASN A 39 23.34 -8.22 17.01
N THR A 40 24.12 -7.98 18.07
CA THR A 40 25.56 -8.19 18.09
C THR A 40 25.97 -9.67 18.12
N GLU A 41 25.04 -10.60 18.35
CA GLU A 41 25.29 -12.05 18.30
C GLU A 41 25.30 -12.60 16.87
N VAL A 42 24.82 -11.81 15.90
CA VAL A 42 24.80 -12.18 14.48
C VAL A 42 25.79 -11.29 13.73
N GLU A 43 26.72 -11.91 13.03
CA GLU A 43 27.69 -11.18 12.22
C GLU A 43 27.00 -10.43 11.06
N THR A 44 27.58 -9.28 10.70
CA THR A 44 27.16 -8.55 9.52
C THR A 44 27.51 -9.34 8.26
N VAL A 45 26.58 -9.37 7.31
CA VAL A 45 26.73 -10.14 6.06
C VAL A 45 26.66 -9.21 4.86
N LYS A 46 27.24 -9.60 3.72
CA LYS A 46 27.06 -8.84 2.48
C LYS A 46 25.70 -9.13 1.86
N VAL A 47 25.06 -8.12 1.29
CA VAL A 47 23.74 -8.24 0.64
C VAL A 47 23.68 -9.34 -0.42
N LYS A 48 24.76 -9.56 -1.17
CA LYS A 48 24.85 -10.62 -2.19
C LYS A 48 24.84 -12.05 -1.62
N ASP A 49 25.18 -12.20 -0.33
CA ASP A 49 25.36 -13.49 0.33
C ASP A 49 24.14 -13.90 1.16
N ILE A 50 23.14 -13.01 1.32
CA ILE A 50 21.89 -13.31 2.01
C ILE A 50 21.06 -14.33 1.21
N LYS A 51 20.42 -15.26 1.91
CA LYS A 51 19.60 -16.33 1.35
C LYS A 51 18.78 -17.00 2.45
N GLU A 52 17.89 -17.91 2.07
CA GLU A 52 17.14 -18.71 3.04
C GLU A 52 18.07 -19.40 4.06
N GLY A 53 17.80 -19.15 5.35
CA GLY A 53 18.60 -19.64 6.46
C GLY A 53 19.87 -18.84 6.78
N TYR A 54 20.20 -17.78 6.03
CA TYR A 54 21.39 -16.95 6.30
C TYR A 54 21.24 -15.49 5.82
N PRO A 55 21.34 -14.48 6.70
CA PRO A 55 21.52 -14.58 8.15
C PRO A 55 20.24 -15.11 8.83
N SER A 56 20.28 -15.37 10.14
CA SER A 56 19.14 -15.95 10.88
C SER A 56 17.86 -15.12 10.81
N CYS A 57 17.96 -13.81 10.55
CA CYS A 57 16.82 -12.92 10.34
C CYS A 57 16.32 -12.86 8.89
N PHE A 58 16.84 -13.69 7.98
CA PHE A 58 16.32 -13.77 6.62
C PHE A 58 14.96 -14.48 6.61
N ASP A 59 13.88 -13.76 6.29
CA ASP A 59 12.57 -14.31 6.02
C ASP A 59 12.33 -14.49 4.50
N PRO A 60 12.20 -15.74 3.99
CA PRO A 60 11.98 -15.99 2.57
C PRO A 60 10.62 -15.50 2.04
N LYS A 61 9.70 -15.07 2.90
CA LYS A 61 8.42 -14.49 2.47
C LYS A 61 8.55 -13.04 2.01
N ILE A 62 9.53 -12.31 2.53
CA ILE A 62 9.71 -10.87 2.29
C ILE A 62 11.09 -10.50 1.77
N HIS A 63 12.08 -11.39 1.86
CA HIS A 63 13.43 -11.17 1.35
C HIS A 63 13.73 -12.01 0.12
N MET A 64 14.53 -11.43 -0.77
CA MET A 64 15.03 -12.08 -1.97
C MET A 64 16.50 -12.50 -1.76
N PRO A 65 16.89 -13.73 -2.13
CA PRO A 65 18.30 -14.14 -2.07
C PRO A 65 19.20 -13.20 -2.88
N GLY A 66 20.28 -12.73 -2.26
CA GLY A 66 21.27 -11.83 -2.89
C GLY A 66 20.80 -10.39 -3.12
N SER A 67 19.62 -10.00 -2.61
CA SER A 67 19.05 -8.67 -2.83
C SER A 67 18.26 -8.17 -1.63
N PHE A 68 18.47 -6.91 -1.26
CA PHE A 68 17.62 -6.22 -0.28
C PHE A 68 16.47 -5.45 -0.95
N LEU A 69 16.33 -5.48 -2.27
CA LEU A 69 15.21 -4.81 -2.95
C LEU A 69 13.93 -5.65 -2.81
N THR A 70 12.82 -4.97 -2.53
CA THR A 70 11.48 -5.58 -2.66
C THR A 70 11.04 -5.68 -4.13
N ASP A 71 9.96 -6.39 -4.40
CA ASP A 71 9.40 -6.51 -5.75
C ASP A 71 9.05 -5.14 -6.37
N CYS A 72 8.48 -4.21 -5.60
CA CYS A 72 8.18 -2.87 -6.10
C CYS A 72 9.45 -2.08 -6.42
N GLU A 73 10.43 -2.09 -5.51
CA GLU A 73 11.67 -1.34 -5.69
C GLU A 73 12.50 -1.90 -6.85
N PHE A 74 12.54 -3.22 -6.98
CA PHE A 74 13.17 -3.92 -8.10
C PHE A 74 12.50 -3.54 -9.42
N MET A 75 11.16 -3.60 -9.50
CA MET A 75 10.43 -3.18 -10.70
C MET A 75 10.60 -1.69 -11.02
N ARG A 76 10.71 -0.82 -10.01
CA ARG A 76 11.01 0.61 -10.19
C ARG A 76 12.40 0.83 -10.78
N GLY A 77 13.39 0.06 -10.32
CA GLY A 77 14.75 0.06 -10.86
C GLY A 77 14.80 -0.38 -12.33
N ILE A 78 14.05 -1.44 -12.67
CA ILE A 78 13.91 -1.92 -14.06
C ILE A 78 13.17 -0.91 -14.94
N ALA A 79 12.05 -0.35 -14.49
CA ALA A 79 11.28 0.61 -15.29
C ALA A 79 12.13 1.87 -15.64
N SER A 80 13.09 2.20 -14.79
CA SER A 80 14.04 3.28 -15.00
C SER A 80 15.22 2.89 -15.92
N GLY A 81 15.49 1.60 -16.09
CA GLY A 81 16.57 1.03 -16.91
C GLY A 81 16.03 0.34 -18.16
N SER A 82 16.20 0.96 -19.32
CA SER A 82 15.63 0.60 -20.63
C SER A 82 16.04 -0.75 -21.24
N GLN A 83 16.08 -1.88 -20.51
CA GLN A 83 16.60 -3.16 -21.01
C GLN A 83 15.79 -4.41 -20.62
N LEU A 84 14.47 -4.40 -20.78
CA LEU A 84 13.70 -5.65 -20.76
C LEU A 84 12.65 -5.70 -21.88
N GLU A 85 12.63 -6.83 -22.61
CA GLU A 85 11.63 -7.18 -23.63
C GLU A 85 10.23 -7.45 -23.05
N LYS A 86 10.13 -7.61 -21.72
CA LYS A 86 8.84 -7.69 -21.01
C LYS A 86 8.43 -6.30 -20.56
N LYS A 87 7.31 -5.81 -21.11
CA LYS A 87 6.66 -4.59 -20.61
C LYS A 87 6.39 -4.76 -19.10
N PRO A 88 6.90 -3.85 -18.24
CA PRO A 88 6.53 -3.88 -16.84
C PRO A 88 5.01 -3.71 -16.72
N LEU A 89 4.41 -4.37 -15.72
CA LEU A 89 2.96 -4.30 -15.46
C LEU A 89 2.51 -2.84 -15.23
N PHE A 90 3.41 -2.04 -14.66
CA PHE A 90 3.25 -0.62 -14.40
C PHE A 90 4.25 0.19 -15.23
N ASN A 91 3.84 1.36 -15.73
CA ASN A 91 4.74 2.25 -16.47
C ASN A 91 5.91 2.73 -15.59
N ASN A 92 5.65 2.92 -14.29
CA ASN A 92 6.64 3.23 -13.25
C ASN A 92 5.98 2.96 -11.89
N PRO A 93 6.28 1.84 -11.21
CA PRO A 93 5.57 1.50 -9.98
C PRO A 93 5.86 2.50 -8.85
N ILE A 94 4.81 2.86 -8.13
CA ILE A 94 4.89 3.74 -6.96
C ILE A 94 5.06 2.85 -5.73
N CYS A 95 6.16 2.99 -4.99
CA CYS A 95 6.41 2.19 -3.80
C CYS A 95 6.16 3.01 -2.53
N GLN A 96 5.67 2.34 -1.49
CA GLN A 96 5.58 2.87 -0.13
C GLN A 96 6.95 2.84 0.56
N PRO A 97 7.13 3.54 1.70
CA PRO A 97 8.39 3.54 2.44
C PRO A 97 8.84 2.17 2.98
N ASP A 98 7.92 1.23 3.16
CA ASP A 98 8.19 -0.18 3.52
C ASP A 98 8.64 -1.03 2.31
N GLY A 99 8.64 -0.45 1.11
CA GLY A 99 8.98 -1.13 -0.15
C GLY A 99 7.82 -1.87 -0.80
N MET A 100 6.62 -1.88 -0.22
CA MET A 100 5.43 -2.48 -0.84
C MET A 100 4.83 -1.57 -1.91
N PHE A 101 3.91 -2.10 -2.73
CA PHE A 101 3.22 -1.26 -3.71
C PHE A 101 2.32 -0.24 -3.01
N HIS A 102 2.40 1.00 -3.48
CA HIS A 102 1.42 2.02 -3.12
C HIS A 102 0.05 1.60 -3.64
N ARG A 103 -0.99 1.79 -2.81
CA ARG A 103 -2.37 1.37 -3.11
C ARG A 103 -2.94 1.92 -4.41
N VAL A 104 -2.43 3.06 -4.90
CA VAL A 104 -2.72 3.61 -6.23
C VAL A 104 -1.53 3.36 -7.15
N GLN A 105 -1.77 2.68 -8.28
CA GLN A 105 -0.80 2.48 -9.36
C GLN A 105 -1.32 3.00 -10.69
N ILE A 106 -0.43 3.18 -11.67
CA ILE A 106 -0.78 3.54 -13.05
C ILE A 106 -0.46 2.36 -13.97
N MET A 107 -1.50 1.86 -14.63
CA MET A 107 -1.42 0.78 -15.62
C MET A 107 -2.02 1.26 -16.95
N GLY A 108 -1.16 1.51 -17.94
CA GLY A 108 -1.59 2.10 -19.21
C GLY A 108 -2.16 3.51 -19.04
N SER A 109 -3.42 3.71 -19.43
CA SER A 109 -4.16 4.97 -19.31
C SER A 109 -5.07 5.03 -18.08
N LYS A 110 -4.90 4.13 -17.10
CA LYS A 110 -5.74 4.07 -15.90
C LYS A 110 -4.92 4.17 -14.62
N LYS A 111 -5.46 4.88 -13.63
CA LYS A 111 -5.14 4.66 -12.23
C LYS A 111 -5.96 3.48 -11.71
N ILE A 112 -5.32 2.57 -10.99
CA ILE A 112 -5.97 1.37 -10.43
C ILE A 112 -5.65 1.22 -8.95
N CYS A 113 -6.54 0.58 -8.21
CA CYS A 113 -6.26 0.15 -6.84
C CYS A 113 -5.55 -1.20 -6.84
N VAL A 114 -4.48 -1.32 -6.05
CA VAL A 114 -3.71 -2.57 -5.92
C VAL A 114 -3.53 -2.99 -4.46
N ASP A 115 -3.30 -4.28 -4.27
CA ASP A 115 -2.91 -4.90 -3.00
C ASP A 115 -1.41 -4.65 -2.67
N PRO A 116 -0.85 -5.12 -1.53
CA PRO A 116 0.53 -4.79 -1.16
C PRO A 116 1.55 -5.41 -2.12
N SER A 117 1.15 -6.45 -2.86
CA SER A 117 1.93 -7.18 -3.84
C SER A 117 1.78 -6.61 -5.26
N GLY A 118 0.99 -5.55 -5.44
CA GLY A 118 0.78 -4.90 -6.73
C GLY A 118 -0.26 -5.58 -7.61
N ILE A 119 -1.08 -6.49 -7.09
CA ILE A 119 -2.18 -7.10 -7.84
C ILE A 119 -3.40 -6.17 -7.77
N GLN A 120 -4.05 -5.94 -8.91
CA GLN A 120 -5.25 -5.10 -8.95
C GLN A 120 -6.35 -5.67 -8.05
N ILE A 121 -6.91 -4.81 -7.19
CA ILE A 121 -8.07 -5.13 -6.36
C ILE A 121 -9.32 -4.89 -7.21
N ASP A 122 -10.06 -5.97 -7.49
CA ASP A 122 -11.29 -5.96 -8.28
C ASP A 122 -11.16 -5.10 -9.56
N ASN A 123 -12.18 -4.30 -9.87
CA ASN A 123 -12.23 -3.42 -11.03
C ASN A 123 -12.08 -1.93 -10.65
N TYR A 124 -11.54 -1.63 -9.47
CA TYR A 124 -11.38 -0.25 -9.01
C TYR A 124 -10.37 0.51 -9.85
N ALA A 125 -10.87 1.44 -10.68
CA ALA A 125 -10.06 2.17 -11.64
C ALA A 125 -10.67 3.52 -12.03
N ALA A 126 -9.81 4.42 -12.48
CA ALA A 126 -10.19 5.69 -13.10
C ALA A 126 -9.28 5.97 -14.29
N ASP A 127 -9.81 6.59 -15.35
CA ASP A 127 -8.98 7.04 -16.47
C ASP A 127 -8.09 8.19 -16.00
N VAL A 128 -6.80 8.20 -16.39
CA VAL A 128 -5.80 9.13 -15.83
C VAL A 128 -6.16 10.61 -15.97
N ASP A 129 -6.95 10.96 -16.99
CA ASP A 129 -7.40 12.32 -17.29
C ASP A 129 -8.78 12.65 -16.67
N SER A 130 -9.37 11.73 -15.90
CA SER A 130 -10.68 11.92 -15.27
C SER A 130 -10.59 12.62 -13.91
N LEU A 131 -11.71 13.19 -13.47
CA LEU A 131 -11.79 13.83 -12.16
C LEU A 131 -11.60 12.82 -11.03
N GLU A 132 -12.13 11.61 -11.19
CA GLU A 132 -11.96 10.48 -10.27
C GLU A 132 -10.49 10.17 -10.04
N ALA A 133 -9.67 10.15 -11.11
CA ALA A 133 -8.25 9.91 -10.98
C ALA A 133 -7.52 10.99 -10.17
N SER A 134 -8.03 12.24 -10.14
CA SER A 134 -7.42 13.32 -9.36
C SER A 134 -7.63 13.17 -7.85
N VAL A 135 -8.73 12.54 -7.44
CA VAL A 135 -9.13 12.34 -6.03
C VAL A 135 -8.93 10.91 -5.54
N MET A 136 -8.58 9.99 -6.43
CA MET A 136 -8.40 8.57 -6.14
C MET A 136 -7.27 8.32 -5.14
N HIS A 137 -7.62 7.74 -4.00
CA HIS A 137 -6.68 7.31 -2.96
C HIS A 137 -6.82 5.83 -2.59
N CYS A 138 -7.84 5.11 -3.07
CA CYS A 138 -7.99 3.65 -2.90
C CYS A 138 -8.13 3.15 -1.45
N ASN A 139 -8.42 4.02 -0.48
CA ASN A 139 -8.49 3.62 0.93
C ASN A 139 -9.61 2.58 1.17
N CYS A 140 -10.75 2.74 0.51
CA CYS A 140 -11.87 1.80 0.67
C CYS A 140 -11.56 0.46 0.01
N ALA A 141 -11.08 0.46 -1.24
CA ALA A 141 -10.68 -0.76 -1.93
C ALA A 141 -9.65 -1.57 -1.12
N ARG A 142 -8.65 -0.88 -0.54
CA ARG A 142 -7.64 -1.51 0.32
C ARG A 142 -8.23 -2.10 1.59
N THR A 143 -9.18 -1.39 2.21
CA THR A 143 -9.91 -1.84 3.40
C THR A 143 -10.76 -3.06 3.09
N VAL A 144 -11.53 -3.04 1.99
CA VAL A 144 -12.32 -4.20 1.52
C VAL A 144 -11.43 -5.41 1.29
N TRP A 145 -10.29 -5.24 0.61
CA TRP A 145 -9.33 -6.32 0.39
C TRP A 145 -8.87 -6.93 1.73
N LEU A 146 -8.41 -6.09 2.66
CA LEU A 146 -7.90 -6.52 3.96
C LEU A 146 -8.98 -7.26 4.78
N LEU A 147 -10.17 -6.69 4.87
CA LEU A 147 -11.31 -7.28 5.57
C LEU A 147 -11.75 -8.61 4.94
N SER A 148 -11.72 -8.71 3.61
CA SER A 148 -12.03 -9.94 2.89
C SER A 148 -11.01 -11.05 3.15
N GLN A 149 -9.71 -10.72 3.21
CA GLN A 149 -8.68 -11.69 3.59
C GLN A 149 -8.92 -12.25 5.00
N ASN A 150 -9.48 -11.44 5.89
CA ASN A 150 -9.83 -11.79 7.26
C ASN A 150 -11.26 -12.34 7.41
N ARG A 151 -11.96 -12.63 6.30
CA ARG A 151 -13.31 -13.22 6.25
C ARG A 151 -14.37 -12.40 7.02
N VAL A 152 -14.20 -11.09 7.04
CA VAL A 152 -15.22 -10.17 7.59
C VAL A 152 -16.37 -10.07 6.59
N SER A 153 -17.60 -10.23 7.07
CA SER A 153 -18.81 -10.25 6.23
C SER A 153 -19.38 -8.86 5.94
N GLU A 154 -19.24 -7.92 6.88
CA GLU A 154 -19.69 -6.53 6.73
C GLU A 154 -18.56 -5.71 6.10
N LEU A 155 -18.59 -5.57 4.77
CA LEU A 155 -17.60 -4.80 4.01
C LEU A 155 -18.13 -3.37 3.75
N PRO A 156 -17.25 -2.35 3.78
CA PRO A 156 -17.65 -1.00 3.45
C PRO A 156 -18.00 -0.87 1.96
N LYS A 157 -18.83 0.12 1.64
CA LYS A 157 -19.17 0.50 0.28
C LYS A 157 -18.15 1.48 -0.28
N CYS A 158 -17.65 1.14 -1.46
CA CYS A 158 -16.66 1.92 -2.17
C CYS A 158 -17.22 2.50 -3.46
N CYS A 159 -16.72 3.67 -3.83
CA CYS A 159 -16.86 4.20 -5.17
C CYS A 159 -16.13 3.34 -6.20
N SER A 160 -16.50 3.46 -7.48
CA SER A 160 -15.90 2.68 -8.58
C SER A 160 -14.39 2.88 -8.76
N TYR A 161 -13.83 3.97 -8.22
CA TYR A 161 -12.39 4.27 -8.20
C TYR A 161 -11.74 3.99 -6.83
N GLY A 162 -12.42 3.27 -5.93
CA GLY A 162 -11.84 2.69 -4.73
C GLY A 162 -11.76 3.59 -3.50
N ASN A 163 -12.33 4.79 -3.55
CA ASN A 163 -12.53 5.64 -2.37
C ASN A 163 -13.78 5.21 -1.59
N PHE A 164 -13.90 5.63 -0.33
CA PHE A 164 -15.12 5.39 0.44
C PHE A 164 -16.28 6.20 -0.12
N GLU A 165 -17.48 5.61 -0.16
CA GLU A 165 -18.69 6.43 -0.22
C GLU A 165 -18.74 7.32 1.05
N ARG A 166 -19.18 8.58 0.90
CA ARG A 166 -19.25 9.58 1.98
C ARG A 166 -20.07 9.15 3.18
N TRP A 167 -20.96 8.18 3.00
CA TRP A 167 -21.69 7.54 4.07
C TRP A 167 -21.61 6.03 3.92
N GLN A 168 -21.72 5.35 5.04
CA GLN A 168 -21.75 3.90 5.12
C GLN A 168 -23.06 3.48 5.79
N HIS A 169 -23.37 2.19 5.70
CA HIS A 169 -24.59 1.64 6.27
C HIS A 169 -24.29 0.35 7.03
N ARG A 170 -24.72 0.30 8.28
CA ARG A 170 -24.50 -0.84 9.16
C ARG A 170 -25.68 -0.98 10.12
N ARG A 171 -26.21 -2.21 10.28
CA ARG A 171 -27.29 -2.52 11.24
C ARG A 171 -28.51 -1.57 11.15
N SER A 172 -28.95 -1.30 9.93
CA SER A 172 -30.08 -0.40 9.62
C SER A 172 -29.87 1.07 9.97
N GLN A 173 -28.62 1.50 10.16
CA GLN A 173 -28.28 2.90 10.39
C GLN A 173 -27.24 3.36 9.37
N TYR A 174 -27.29 4.64 9.03
CA TYR A 174 -26.37 5.31 8.14
C TYR A 174 -25.46 6.23 8.95
N TYR A 175 -24.22 6.39 8.53
CA TYR A 175 -23.27 7.30 9.16
C TYR A 175 -22.31 7.87 8.13
N CYS A 176 -21.86 9.11 8.37
CA CYS A 176 -20.86 9.73 7.52
C CYS A 176 -19.47 9.17 7.85
N VAL A 177 -18.63 9.05 6.82
CA VAL A 177 -17.22 8.68 6.98
C VAL A 177 -16.30 9.69 6.30
N ASP A 178 -15.07 9.80 6.80
CA ASP A 178 -14.01 10.55 6.15
C ASP A 178 -13.33 9.74 5.02
N GLU A 179 -12.23 10.27 4.47
CA GLU A 179 -11.47 9.62 3.39
C GLU A 179 -10.82 8.29 3.80
N ASN A 180 -10.64 8.03 5.11
CA ASN A 180 -10.06 6.80 5.64
C ASN A 180 -11.14 5.80 6.08
N GLY A 181 -12.41 6.18 6.04
CA GLY A 181 -13.53 5.36 6.50
C GLY A 181 -13.85 5.54 7.98
N ASP A 182 -13.24 6.52 8.65
CA ASP A 182 -13.51 6.84 10.04
C ASP A 182 -14.85 7.57 10.16
N GLN A 183 -15.68 7.16 11.12
CA GLN A 183 -16.99 7.75 11.32
C GLN A 183 -16.89 9.21 11.78
N VAL A 184 -17.54 10.11 11.04
CA VAL A 184 -17.58 11.55 11.31
C VAL A 184 -19.01 12.02 11.51
N GLY A 185 -19.53 11.78 12.71
CA GLY A 185 -20.87 12.20 13.11
C GLY A 185 -21.69 11.06 13.72
N LEU A 186 -22.91 11.38 14.11
CA LEU A 186 -23.85 10.41 14.67
C LEU A 186 -24.52 9.60 13.57
N GLU A 187 -24.89 8.38 13.91
CA GLU A 187 -25.71 7.52 13.07
C GLU A 187 -27.13 8.08 12.93
N GLU A 188 -27.74 7.86 11.76
CA GLU A 188 -29.09 8.27 11.43
C GLU A 188 -29.86 7.12 10.79
N ASP A 189 -31.18 7.07 11.02
CA ASP A 189 -32.04 6.03 10.45
C ASP A 189 -32.30 6.23 8.94
N THR A 190 -32.08 7.44 8.42
CA THR A 190 -32.27 7.75 6.99
C THR A 190 -31.13 8.61 6.44
N LEU A 191 -30.81 8.43 5.16
CA LEU A 191 -29.71 9.12 4.49
C LEU A 191 -29.89 10.65 4.47
N GLU A 192 -31.12 11.12 4.28
CA GLU A 192 -31.45 12.55 4.13
C GLU A 192 -31.19 13.35 5.40
N LYS A 193 -31.02 12.68 6.55
CA LYS A 193 -30.69 13.33 7.81
C LYS A 193 -29.20 13.61 7.93
N LEU A 194 -28.34 12.79 7.31
CA LEU A 194 -26.89 12.92 7.38
C LEU A 194 -26.39 14.25 6.81
N SER A 195 -25.43 14.85 7.51
CA SER A 195 -24.77 16.08 7.06
C SER A 195 -24.00 15.88 5.75
N CYS A 196 -23.25 14.77 5.62
CA CYS A 196 -22.50 14.43 4.41
C CYS A 196 -23.40 14.22 3.18
N TYR A 197 -24.61 13.67 3.37
CA TYR A 197 -25.59 13.53 2.29
C TYR A 197 -26.10 14.89 1.81
N LYS A 198 -26.48 15.77 2.75
CA LYS A 198 -26.95 17.14 2.44
C LYS A 198 -25.86 17.95 1.74
N ASN A 199 -24.63 17.89 2.26
CA ASN A 199 -23.50 18.65 1.74
C ASN A 199 -23.06 18.19 0.34
N SER A 200 -23.31 16.93 -0.02
CA SER A 200 -22.99 16.40 -1.34
C SER A 200 -24.17 16.37 -2.30
N ASN A 201 -25.32 16.96 -1.94
CA ASN A 201 -26.56 16.88 -2.73
C ASN A 201 -26.93 15.43 -3.12
N GLY A 202 -26.77 14.51 -2.17
CA GLY A 202 -27.04 13.08 -2.38
C GLY A 202 -26.03 12.34 -3.26
N GLN A 203 -24.87 12.93 -3.55
CA GLN A 203 -23.79 12.24 -4.27
C GLN A 203 -22.91 11.44 -3.28
N PRO A 204 -22.88 10.10 -3.35
CA PRO A 204 -22.09 9.27 -2.44
C PRO A 204 -20.60 9.42 -2.68
N CYS A 205 -20.19 9.60 -3.95
CA CYS A 205 -18.80 9.60 -4.34
C CYS A 205 -18.21 11.01 -4.42
N PRO A 206 -17.02 11.24 -3.83
CA PRO A 206 -16.39 12.54 -3.88
C PRO A 206 -15.87 12.88 -5.26
N PHE A 207 -16.57 13.77 -5.95
CA PHE A 207 -16.06 14.55 -7.06
C PHE A 207 -15.77 15.95 -6.52
N LEU A 208 -14.60 16.52 -6.79
CA LEU A 208 -14.33 17.93 -6.50
C LEU A 208 -15.29 18.77 -7.35
N TYR A 209 -16.11 19.60 -6.70
CA TYR A 209 -16.88 20.67 -7.36
C TYR A 209 -16.09 21.97 -7.27
#